data_AF-A0A183EWE0-F1
#
_entry.id   AF-A0A183EWE0-F1
#
_cell.length_a   1.000
_cell.length_b   1.000
_cell.length_c   1.000
_cell.angle_alpha   90.00
_cell.angle_beta   90.00
_cell.angle_gamma   90.00
#
_symmetry.space_group_name_H-M   'P 1'
#
loop_
_entity.id
_entity.type
_entity.pdbx_description
1 polymer ?
#
loop_
_entity_poly.entity_id
_entity_poly.type
_entity_poly.pdbx_seq_one_letter_code
_entity_poly.pdbx_strand_id
1 'polypeptide(L)'
;LEDDVISKAGFIKRVKEFIAENEAEDWLMLEFSSLGFIGKLFRSSDLTLLTQFIALFYQVKPVDWLLDLLFVNRYCHPEKSTKQCAEDRV
;
A
#
# COMPACT_ATOMS: atom_id res chain seq x y z
N LEU A 1 -5.18 -1.17 -9.39
CA LEU A 1 -6.30 -1.98 -9.93
C LEU A 1 -5.69 -2.87 -11.00
N GLU A 2 -6.19 -4.09 -11.12
CA GLU A 2 -5.77 -5.01 -12.20
C GLU A 2 -6.72 -4.83 -13.40
N ASP A 3 -6.36 -5.44 -14.53
CA ASP A 3 -7.14 -5.37 -15.78
C ASP A 3 -8.34 -6.32 -15.79
N ASP A 4 -8.39 -7.29 -14.88
CA ASP A 4 -9.42 -8.33 -14.78
C ASP A 4 -10.48 -8.06 -13.69
N VAL A 5 -10.54 -6.83 -13.15
CA VAL A 5 -11.49 -6.46 -12.08
C VAL A 5 -12.59 -5.51 -12.55
N ILE A 6 -13.79 -5.70 -12.01
CA ILE A 6 -14.93 -4.79 -12.19
C ILE A 6 -15.27 -4.14 -10.84
N SER A 7 -15.28 -2.82 -10.80
CA SER A 7 -15.63 -2.07 -9.59
C SER A 7 -17.14 -2.07 -9.32
N LYS A 8 -17.54 -2.12 -8.04
CA LYS A 8 -18.94 -1.90 -7.64
C LYS A 8 -19.37 -0.46 -7.91
N ALA A 9 -20.68 -0.26 -8.11
CA ALA A 9 -21.26 1.08 -8.19
C ALA A 9 -20.87 1.91 -6.95
N GLY A 10 -20.48 3.17 -7.17
CA GLY A 10 -20.04 4.07 -6.10
C GLY A 10 -18.59 3.88 -5.63
N PHE A 11 -17.79 3.01 -6.26
CA PHE A 11 -16.40 2.75 -5.86
C PHE A 11 -15.56 4.03 -5.65
N ILE A 12 -15.56 4.97 -6.60
CA ILE A 12 -14.81 6.22 -6.49
C ILE A 12 -15.30 7.09 -5.33
N LYS A 13 -16.61 7.11 -5.05
CA LYS A 13 -17.18 7.84 -3.89
C LYS A 13 -16.61 7.26 -2.59
N ARG A 14 -16.63 5.93 -2.46
CA ARG A 14 -16.09 5.24 -1.29
C ARG A 14 -14.58 5.47 -1.14
N VAL A 15 -13.83 5.49 -2.24
CA VAL A 15 -12.38 5.82 -2.21
C VAL A 15 -12.16 7.22 -1.64
N LYS A 16 -12.92 8.23 -2.11
CA LYS A 16 -12.80 9.61 -1.60
C LYS A 16 -13.16 9.72 -0.13
N GLU A 17 -14.23 9.04 0.30
CA GLU A 17 -14.63 9.01 1.71
C GLU A 17 -13.55 8.37 2.58
N PHE A 18 -12.97 7.24 2.14
CA PHE A 18 -11.89 6.58 2.86
C PHE A 18 -10.61 7.43 2.96
N ILE A 19 -10.27 8.18 1.92
CA ILE A 19 -9.16 9.15 1.98
C ILE A 19 -9.42 10.20 3.06
N ALA A 20 -10.63 10.76 3.11
CA ALA A 20 -10.99 11.77 4.11
C ALA A 20 -11.02 11.18 5.54
N GLU A 21 -11.49 9.94 5.70
CA GLU A 21 -11.46 9.21 6.99
C GLU A 21 -10.03 9.01 7.52
N ASN A 22 -9.02 8.98 6.64
CA ASN A 22 -7.61 8.73 6.97
C ASN A 22 -6.71 9.97 6.76
N GLU A 23 -7.28 11.17 6.65
CA GLU A 23 -6.50 12.39 6.31
C GLU A 23 -5.48 12.76 7.41
N ALA A 24 -5.76 12.43 8.66
CA ALA A 24 -4.88 12.71 9.79
C ALA A 24 -3.67 11.75 9.90
N GLU A 25 -3.70 10.62 9.19
CA GLU A 25 -2.69 9.56 9.30
C GLU A 25 -1.59 9.71 8.25
N ASP A 26 -0.33 9.39 8.60
CA ASP A 26 0.76 9.32 7.62
C ASP A 26 0.80 7.96 6.90
N TRP A 27 -0.18 7.73 6.01
CA TRP A 27 -0.27 6.52 5.18
C TRP A 27 0.49 6.65 3.85
N LEU A 28 1.29 5.65 3.48
CA LEU A 28 1.92 5.56 2.15
C LEU A 28 0.94 4.97 1.13
N MET A 29 0.03 4.12 1.60
CA MET A 29 -0.94 3.41 0.78
C MET A 29 -2.22 3.10 1.56
N LEU A 30 -3.34 3.13 0.85
CA LEU A 30 -4.64 2.67 1.32
C LEU A 30 -5.09 1.46 0.51
N GLU A 31 -5.54 0.41 1.20
CA GLU A 31 -5.98 -0.85 0.59
C GLU A 31 -7.51 -0.99 0.64
N PHE A 32 -8.10 -1.39 -0.48
CA PHE A 32 -9.55 -1.46 -0.69
C PHE A 32 -10.05 -2.87 -1.02
N SER A 33 -9.17 -3.86 -0.97
CA SER A 33 -9.48 -5.26 -1.27
C SER A 33 -8.99 -6.15 -0.15
N SER A 34 -9.75 -7.20 0.19
CA SER A 34 -9.29 -8.20 1.17
C SER A 34 -8.25 -9.18 0.61
N LEU A 35 -7.94 -9.10 -0.68
CA LEU A 35 -7.02 -10.02 -1.36
C LEU A 35 -5.54 -9.68 -1.13
N GLY A 36 -5.20 -8.49 -0.62
CA GLY A 36 -3.80 -8.11 -0.33
C GLY A 36 -2.96 -7.68 -1.53
N PHE A 37 -3.26 -8.15 -2.75
CA PHE A 37 -2.48 -7.80 -3.95
C PHE A 37 -3.14 -6.71 -4.82
N ILE A 38 -4.48 -6.60 -4.85
CA ILE A 38 -5.19 -5.57 -5.64
C ILE A 38 -5.76 -4.42 -4.80
N GLY A 39 -6.23 -3.37 -5.50
CA GLY A 39 -6.99 -2.30 -4.86
C GLY A 39 -6.15 -1.42 -3.94
N LYS A 40 -4.92 -1.11 -4.35
CA LYS A 40 -4.01 -0.20 -3.63
C LYS A 40 -4.08 1.21 -4.21
N LEU A 41 -4.10 2.22 -3.34
CA LEU A 41 -4.05 3.64 -3.68
C LEU A 41 -2.80 4.27 -3.07
N PHE A 42 -2.06 5.05 -3.85
CA PHE A 42 -0.88 5.78 -3.42
C PHE A 42 -1.07 7.28 -3.65
N ARG A 43 -0.40 8.12 -2.86
CA ARG A 43 -0.36 9.57 -3.12
C ARG A 43 0.59 9.85 -4.27
N SER A 44 0.23 10.80 -5.12
CA SER A 44 1.10 11.24 -6.22
C SER A 44 2.46 11.73 -5.73
N SER A 45 2.52 12.34 -4.54
CA SER A 45 3.76 12.80 -3.90
C SER A 45 4.75 11.68 -3.59
N ASP A 46 4.26 10.46 -3.35
CA ASP A 46 5.10 9.31 -2.98
C ASP A 46 5.54 8.47 -4.20
N LEU A 47 5.06 8.79 -5.40
CA LEU A 47 5.37 8.01 -6.62
C LEU A 47 6.86 7.99 -6.94
N THR A 48 7.60 9.06 -6.66
CA THR A 48 9.05 9.09 -6.88
C THR A 48 9.76 8.03 -6.03
N LEU A 49 9.42 7.92 -4.74
CA LEU A 49 9.98 6.89 -3.86
C LEU A 49 9.62 5.48 -4.36
N LEU A 50 8.34 5.26 -4.67
CA LEU A 50 7.84 3.97 -5.12
C LEU A 50 8.53 3.49 -6.41
N THR A 51 8.59 4.37 -7.41
CA THR A 51 9.19 4.06 -8.71
C THR A 51 10.69 3.81 -8.61
N GLN A 52 11.42 4.60 -7.81
CA GLN A 52 12.85 4.39 -7.57
C GLN A 52 13.10 3.05 -6.88
N PHE A 53 12.36 2.75 -5.81
CA PHE A 53 12.52 1.49 -5.08
C PHE A 53 12.22 0.28 -5.98
N ILE A 54 11.14 0.32 -6.75
CA ILE A 54 10.79 -0.75 -7.69
C ILE A 54 11.87 -0.88 -8.77
N ALA A 55 12.33 0.23 -9.37
CA ALA A 55 13.35 0.21 -10.41
C ALA A 55 14.70 -0.38 -9.93
N LEU A 56 15.02 -0.25 -8.65
CA LEU A 56 16.23 -0.85 -8.07
C LEU A 56 16.13 -2.38 -7.95
N PHE A 57 14.92 -2.93 -7.73
CA PHE A 57 14.76 -4.34 -7.33
C PHE A 57 13.82 -5.17 -8.22
N TYR A 58 13.33 -4.63 -9.34
CA TYR A 58 12.35 -5.31 -10.21
C TYR A 58 12.82 -6.67 -10.76
N GLN A 59 14.13 -6.88 -10.89
CA GLN A 59 14.69 -8.17 -11.33
C GLN A 59 14.85 -9.18 -10.19
N VAL A 60 14.74 -8.75 -8.94
CA VAL A 60 15.00 -9.58 -7.76
C VAL A 60 13.72 -10.18 -7.20
N LYS A 61 12.62 -9.40 -7.18
CA LYS A 61 11.33 -9.84 -6.64
C LYS A 61 10.16 -9.24 -7.43
N PRO A 62 8.99 -9.91 -7.45
CA PRO A 62 7.75 -9.32 -7.95
C PRO A 62 7.39 -8.01 -7.25
N VAL A 63 6.68 -7.13 -7.95
CA VAL A 63 6.36 -5.77 -7.46
C VAL A 63 5.58 -5.78 -6.14
N ASP A 64 4.63 -6.71 -5.95
CA ASP A 64 3.88 -6.80 -4.68
C ASP A 64 4.81 -7.05 -3.49
N TRP A 65 5.79 -7.94 -3.64
CA TRP A 65 6.76 -8.22 -2.57
C TRP A 65 7.69 -7.04 -2.31
N LEU A 66 8.03 -6.26 -3.34
CA LEU A 66 8.82 -5.05 -3.18
C LEU A 66 8.03 -3.98 -2.43
N LEU A 67 6.74 -3.84 -2.74
CA LEU A 67 5.85 -2.94 -2.01
C LEU A 67 5.74 -3.36 -0.54
N ASP A 68 5.49 -4.64 -0.25
CA ASP A 68 5.45 -5.17 1.12
C ASP A 68 6.74 -4.88 1.90
N LEU A 69 7.89 -5.09 1.24
CA LEU A 69 9.18 -4.78 1.84
C LEU A 69 9.32 -3.29 2.15
N LEU A 70 8.90 -2.40 1.24
CA LEU A 70 8.92 -0.96 1.48
C LEU A 70 8.00 -0.58 2.66
N PHE A 71 6.82 -1.18 2.78
CA PHE A 71 5.90 -0.93 3.90
C PHE A 71 6.49 -1.38 5.24
N VAL A 72 7.10 -2.56 5.29
CA VAL A 72 7.78 -3.01 6.51
C VAL A 72 8.88 -2.02 6.86
N ASN A 73 9.75 -1.65 5.92
CA ASN A 73 10.82 -0.69 6.21
C ASN A 73 10.35 0.71 6.60
N ARG A 74 9.19 1.16 6.11
CA ARG A 74 8.65 2.48 6.43
C ARG A 74 7.96 2.54 7.81
N TYR A 75 7.28 1.47 8.20
CA TYR A 75 6.38 1.48 9.36
C TYR A 75 6.78 0.55 10.50
N CYS A 76 7.69 -0.39 10.26
CA CYS A 76 8.17 -1.33 11.26
C CYS A 76 9.57 -0.94 11.73
N HIS A 77 9.76 -0.91 13.06
CA HIS A 77 11.10 -0.72 13.61
C HIS A 77 12.00 -1.91 13.23
N PRO A 78 13.27 -1.71 12.82
CA PRO A 78 14.14 -2.80 12.35
C PRO A 78 14.35 -3.95 13.34
N GLU A 79 14.22 -3.65 14.65
CA GLU A 79 14.35 -4.64 15.72
C GLU A 79 13.06 -5.41 16.02
N LYS A 80 11.92 -4.99 15.45
CA LYS A 80 10.64 -5.67 15.60
C LYS A 80 10.47 -6.75 14.52
N SER A 81 9.97 -7.90 14.92
CA SER A 81 9.54 -8.94 13.98
C SER A 81 8.30 -8.49 13.20
N THR A 82 8.06 -9.13 12.05
CA THR A 82 6.84 -8.91 11.25
C THR A 82 5.56 -9.12 12.04
N LYS A 83 5.54 -10.10 12.97
CA LYS A 83 4.39 -10.36 13.84
C LYS A 83 4.12 -9.18 14.79
N GLN A 84 5.18 -8.65 15.42
CA GLN A 84 5.05 -7.49 16.32
C GLN A 84 4.56 -6.25 15.58
N CYS A 85 5.03 -6.03 14.35
CA CYS A 85 4.59 -4.90 13.53
C CYS A 85 3.18 -5.05 12.95
N ALA A 86 2.66 -6.28 12.83
CA ALA A 86 1.27 -6.50 12.46
C ALA A 86 0.30 -6.23 13.62
N GLU A 87 0.72 -6.52 14.85
CA GLU A 87 -0.05 -6.25 16.07
C GLU A 87 -0.16 -4.74 16.37
N ASP A 88 0.89 -3.96 16.03
CA ASP A 88 0.90 -2.49 16.17
C ASP A 88 0.02 -1.74 15.15
N ARG A 89 -0.50 -2.43 14.11
CA ARG A 89 -1.37 -1.85 13.07
C ARG A 89 -2.88 -1.94 13.39
N VAL A 90 -3.24 -2.42 14.60
CA VAL A 90 -4.63 -2.56 15.08
C VAL A 90 -5.03 -1.39 15.96
#